data_AF-A0A846GAN7-F1
#
_entry.id   AF-A0A846GAN7-F1
#
_cell.length_a   1.000
_cell.length_b   1.000
_cell.length_c   1.000
_cell.angle_alpha   90.00
_cell.angle_beta   90.00
_cell.angle_gamma   90.00
#
_symmetry.space_group_name_H-M   'P 1'
#
loop_
_entity.id
_entity.type
_entity.pdbx_description
1 polymer ?
#
loop_
_entity_poly.entity_id
_entity_poly.type
_entity_poly.pdbx_seq_one_letter_code
_entity_poly.pdbx_strand_id
1 'polypeptide(L)'
;MNPNQLQTIVLFLTCATLLSVTIGVLINQSILPLKSLMAYSEAQLQFIKVWVNIALFIGVIIPIILLIFLRIQPIQSRFLSYYLIVVFVQLASEIVFSRWLCKSVVVIIGTIYTGFRIWQLWSGIHATIYSQPWLSLLWLVLIFWIANIVMLLTMAFPSIFPESETGTHADV
;
A
#
# COMPACT_ATOMS: atom_id res chain seq x y z
N MET A 1 -18.71 4.98 -7.21
CA MET A 1 -18.64 3.58 -6.73
C MET A 1 -18.33 3.57 -5.25
N ASN A 2 -18.84 2.61 -4.48
CA ASN A 2 -18.51 2.46 -3.07
C ASN A 2 -17.34 1.46 -2.93
N PRO A 3 -16.18 1.85 -2.37
CA PRO A 3 -14.99 0.99 -2.24
C PRO A 3 -15.15 -0.11 -1.18
N ASN A 4 -16.20 -0.03 -0.36
CA ASN A 4 -16.56 -1.00 0.67
C ASN A 4 -17.67 -1.96 0.20
N GLN A 5 -17.90 -2.07 -1.11
CA GLN A 5 -18.72 -3.10 -1.72
C GLN A 5 -17.86 -4.22 -2.31
N LEU A 6 -18.32 -5.46 -2.17
CA LEU A 6 -17.59 -6.65 -2.62
C LEU A 6 -17.23 -6.58 -4.11
N GLN A 7 -18.14 -6.12 -4.98
CA GLN A 7 -17.89 -6.01 -6.42
C GLN A 7 -16.72 -5.06 -6.72
N THR A 8 -16.69 -3.88 -6.09
CA THR A 8 -15.60 -2.92 -6.25
C THR A 8 -14.28 -3.50 -5.76
N ILE A 9 -14.29 -4.23 -4.64
CA ILE A 9 -13.10 -4.88 -4.10
C ILE A 9 -12.59 -5.95 -5.05
N VAL A 10 -13.45 -6.86 -5.52
CA VAL A 10 -13.06 -7.93 -6.46
C VAL A 10 -12.49 -7.33 -7.74
N LEU A 11 -13.17 -6.33 -8.32
CA LEU A 11 -12.69 -5.63 -9.51
C LEU A 11 -11.32 -5.00 -9.27
N PHE A 12 -11.16 -4.29 -8.15
CA PHE A 12 -9.90 -3.68 -7.78
C PHE A 12 -8.79 -4.73 -7.64
N LEU A 13 -9.04 -5.83 -6.92
CA LEU A 13 -8.06 -6.90 -6.73
C LEU A 13 -7.66 -7.54 -8.06
N THR A 14 -8.62 -7.81 -8.94
CA THR A 14 -8.36 -8.34 -10.28
C THR A 14 -7.52 -7.37 -11.11
N CYS A 15 -7.91 -6.09 -11.18
CA CYS A 15 -7.17 -5.08 -11.92
C CYS A 15 -5.75 -4.86 -11.35
N ALA A 16 -5.61 -4.75 -10.03
CA ALA A 16 -4.33 -4.57 -9.37
C ALA A 16 -3.40 -5.79 -9.60
N THR A 17 -3.96 -6.99 -9.56
CA THR A 17 -3.21 -8.23 -9.86
C THR A 17 -2.71 -8.25 -11.30
N LEU A 18 -3.60 -8.02 -12.27
CA LEU A 18 -3.24 -7.99 -13.70
C LEU A 18 -2.18 -6.92 -14.00
N LEU A 19 -2.35 -5.74 -13.41
CA LEU A 19 -1.39 -4.64 -13.56
C LEU A 19 -0.03 -5.00 -12.96
N SER A 20 -0.01 -5.62 -11.78
CA SER A 20 1.23 -6.03 -11.12
C SER A 20 1.98 -7.10 -11.91
N VAL A 21 1.26 -8.08 -12.47
CA VAL A 21 1.83 -9.12 -13.34
C VAL A 21 2.40 -8.48 -14.61
N THR A 22 1.63 -7.63 -15.27
CA THR A 22 2.05 -6.96 -16.51
C THR A 22 3.33 -6.14 -16.28
N ILE A 23 3.35 -5.33 -15.22
CA ILE A 23 4.52 -4.51 -14.92
C ILE A 23 5.72 -5.38 -14.56
N GLY A 24 5.55 -6.42 -13.75
CA GLY A 24 6.66 -7.31 -13.40
C GLY A 24 7.26 -8.03 -14.60
N VAL A 25 6.42 -8.47 -15.55
CA VAL A 25 6.90 -9.04 -16.82
C VAL A 25 7.66 -8.01 -17.65
N LEU A 26 7.15 -6.78 -17.78
CA LEU A 26 7.82 -5.71 -18.52
C LEU A 26 9.16 -5.30 -17.92
N ILE A 27 9.29 -5.30 -16.58
CA ILE A 27 10.56 -5.06 -15.89
C ILE A 27 11.54 -6.20 -16.16
N ASN A 28 11.09 -7.46 -16.07
CA ASN A 28 11.95 -8.62 -16.30
C ASN A 28 12.42 -8.75 -17.76
N GLN A 29 11.65 -8.21 -18.71
CA GLN A 29 12.04 -8.13 -20.12
C GLN A 29 12.90 -6.89 -20.44
N SER A 30 13.28 -6.09 -19.44
CA SER A 30 14.03 -4.84 -19.60
C SER A 30 13.35 -3.80 -20.50
N ILE A 31 12.03 -3.93 -20.71
CA ILE A 31 11.24 -2.97 -21.50
C ILE A 31 10.98 -1.72 -20.66
N LEU A 32 10.71 -1.91 -19.37
CA LEU A 32 10.64 -0.82 -18.39
C LEU A 32 12.04 -0.60 -17.78
N PRO A 33 12.60 0.61 -17.88
CA PRO A 33 13.89 0.94 -17.28
C PRO A 33 13.69 1.17 -15.78
N LEU A 34 13.41 0.10 -15.04
CA LEU A 34 13.32 0.10 -13.59
C LEU A 34 14.35 -0.88 -13.04
N LYS A 35 15.10 -0.47 -12.01
CA LYS A 35 16.03 -1.35 -11.29
C LYS A 35 15.23 -2.53 -10.73
N SER A 36 15.70 -3.76 -10.92
CA SER A 36 15.06 -4.96 -10.36
C SER A 36 15.30 -5.12 -8.85
N LEU A 37 16.35 -4.46 -8.35
CA LEU A 37 16.75 -4.36 -6.94
C LEU A 37 16.66 -2.90 -6.49
N MET A 38 15.93 -2.65 -5.40
CA MET A 38 15.84 -1.32 -4.79
C MET A 38 17.19 -0.92 -4.19
N ALA A 39 17.72 0.23 -4.59
CA ALA A 39 18.97 0.78 -4.06
C ALA A 39 18.65 1.76 -2.92
N TYR A 40 18.57 1.25 -1.69
CA TYR A 40 18.38 2.08 -0.49
C TYR A 40 19.72 2.36 0.18
N SER A 41 19.90 3.57 0.71
CA SER A 41 20.98 3.87 1.66
C SER A 41 20.73 3.16 3.00
N GLU A 42 21.78 3.00 3.83
CA GLU A 42 21.63 2.36 5.14
C GLU A 42 20.61 3.08 6.04
N ALA A 43 20.62 4.42 6.02
CA ALA A 43 19.66 5.24 6.76
C ALA A 43 18.21 5.03 6.27
N GLN A 44 18.01 4.95 4.94
CA GLN A 44 16.69 4.63 4.37
C GLN A 44 16.23 3.24 4.76
N LEU A 45 17.12 2.26 4.80
CA LEU A 45 16.80 0.88 5.16
C LEU A 45 16.42 0.76 6.65
N GLN A 46 17.11 1.47 7.54
CA GLN A 46 16.72 1.56 8.95
C GLN A 46 15.36 2.24 9.13
N PHE A 47 15.14 3.36 8.43
CA PHE A 47 13.85 4.05 8.45
C PHE A 47 12.71 3.13 7.98
N ILE A 48 12.89 2.43 6.86
CA ILE A 48 11.89 1.50 6.32
C ILE A 48 11.57 0.39 7.32
N LYS A 49 12.57 -0.18 8.01
CA LYS A 49 12.34 -1.21 9.04
C LYS A 49 11.43 -0.71 10.15
N VAL A 50 11.69 0.49 10.67
CA VAL A 50 10.86 1.11 11.71
C VAL A 50 9.47 1.44 11.15
N TRP A 51 9.41 2.00 9.94
CA TRP A 51 8.18 2.39 9.28
C TRP A 51 7.24 1.22 9.04
N VAL A 52 7.76 0.06 8.62
CA VAL A 52 6.97 -1.17 8.45
C VAL A 52 6.34 -1.63 9.77
N ASN A 53 7.07 -1.55 10.88
CA ASN A 53 6.52 -1.90 12.20
C ASN A 53 5.39 -0.95 12.61
N ILE A 54 5.56 0.35 12.37
CA ILE A 54 4.51 1.36 12.58
C ILE A 54 3.31 1.08 11.67
N ALA A 55 3.55 0.75 10.40
CA ALA A 55 2.51 0.42 9.42
C ALA A 55 1.70 -0.82 9.83
N LEU A 56 2.37 -1.84 10.37
CA LEU A 56 1.70 -3.02 10.89
C LEU A 56 0.83 -2.66 12.09
N PHE A 57 1.35 -1.85 13.01
CA PHE A 57 0.61 -1.44 14.20
C PHE A 57 -0.61 -0.59 13.85
N ILE A 58 -0.43 0.51 13.13
CA ILE A 58 -1.50 1.44 12.80
C ILE A 58 -2.42 0.85 11.73
N GLY A 59 -1.84 0.28 10.68
CA GLY A 59 -2.57 -0.17 9.50
C GLY A 59 -3.30 -1.51 9.66
N VAL A 60 -2.94 -2.33 10.66
CA VAL A 60 -3.51 -3.68 10.86
C VAL A 60 -4.04 -3.87 12.28
N ILE A 61 -3.21 -3.63 13.31
CA ILE A 61 -3.60 -3.92 14.71
C ILE A 61 -4.77 -3.02 15.13
N ILE A 62 -4.70 -1.71 14.88
CA ILE A 62 -5.80 -0.79 15.21
C ILE A 62 -7.12 -1.20 14.52
N PRO A 63 -7.18 -1.43 13.19
CA PRO A 63 -8.38 -1.92 12.52
C PRO A 63 -8.92 -3.26 13.06
N ILE A 64 -8.06 -4.19 13.48
CA ILE A 64 -8.49 -5.45 14.12
C ILE A 64 -9.18 -5.16 15.46
N ILE A 65 -8.59 -4.29 16.29
CA ILE A 65 -9.17 -3.88 17.57
C ILE A 65 -10.54 -3.23 17.32
N LEU A 66 -10.62 -2.28 16.39
CA LEU A 66 -11.87 -1.64 15.99
C LEU A 66 -12.91 -2.66 15.51
N LEU A 67 -12.51 -3.68 14.75
CA LEU A 67 -13.43 -4.71 14.26
C LEU A 67 -14.00 -5.53 15.43
N ILE A 68 -13.20 -5.86 16.44
CA ILE A 68 -13.65 -6.60 17.62
C ILE A 68 -14.69 -5.78 18.40
N PHE A 69 -14.41 -4.50 18.67
CA PHE A 69 -15.30 -3.63 19.44
C PHE A 69 -16.56 -3.23 18.66
N LEU A 70 -16.46 -3.01 17.35
CA LEU A 70 -17.57 -2.57 16.49
C LEU A 70 -18.28 -3.74 15.78
N ARG A 71 -18.00 -4.99 16.19
CA ARG A 71 -18.55 -6.20 15.55
C ARG A 71 -20.08 -6.25 15.55
N ILE A 72 -20.70 -5.70 16.59
CA ILE A 72 -22.16 -5.70 16.78
C ILE A 72 -22.85 -4.82 15.71
N GLN A 73 -22.16 -3.80 15.19
CA GLN A 73 -22.72 -2.90 14.20
C GLN A 73 -22.44 -3.40 12.78
N PRO A 74 -23.46 -3.77 12.00
CA PRO A 74 -23.27 -4.52 10.75
C PRO A 74 -22.52 -3.72 9.68
N ILE A 75 -22.74 -2.40 9.60
CA ILE A 75 -22.09 -1.53 8.62
C ILE A 75 -20.59 -1.40 8.93
N GLN A 76 -20.25 -1.14 10.20
CA GLN A 76 -18.88 -0.89 10.65
C GLN A 76 -18.05 -2.17 10.58
N SER A 77 -18.61 -3.29 11.05
CA SER A 77 -17.97 -4.60 10.99
C SER A 77 -17.68 -5.02 9.55
N ARG A 78 -18.63 -4.81 8.61
CA ARG A 78 -18.44 -5.13 7.20
C ARG A 78 -17.34 -4.29 6.56
N PHE A 79 -17.34 -2.98 6.79
CA PHE A 79 -16.28 -2.08 6.32
C PHE A 79 -14.90 -2.51 6.80
N LEU A 80 -14.73 -2.70 8.12
CA LEU A 80 -13.43 -3.07 8.69
C LEU A 80 -12.97 -4.46 8.24
N SER A 81 -13.89 -5.41 8.08
CA SER A 81 -13.58 -6.75 7.55
C SER A 81 -13.06 -6.67 6.12
N TYR A 82 -13.72 -5.90 5.25
CA TYR A 82 -13.30 -5.72 3.87
C TYR A 82 -11.97 -4.98 3.74
N TYR A 83 -11.77 -3.95 4.55
CA TYR A 83 -10.49 -3.27 4.65
C TYR A 83 -9.36 -4.27 5.02
N LEU A 84 -9.56 -5.11 6.04
CA LEU A 84 -8.56 -6.10 6.47
C LEU A 84 -8.31 -7.19 5.42
N ILE A 85 -9.34 -7.62 4.69
CA ILE A 85 -9.18 -8.56 3.57
C ILE A 85 -8.27 -7.95 2.50
N VAL A 86 -8.49 -6.68 2.13
CA VAL A 86 -7.65 -6.00 1.14
C VAL A 86 -6.20 -5.89 1.62
N VAL A 87 -5.98 -5.56 2.90
CA VAL A 87 -4.64 -5.55 3.50
C VAL A 87 -3.98 -6.93 3.41
N PHE A 88 -4.72 -8.00 3.73
CA PHE A 88 -4.18 -9.35 3.66
C PHE A 88 -3.81 -9.75 2.22
N VAL A 89 -4.67 -9.46 1.25
CA VAL A 89 -4.40 -9.73 -0.16
C VAL A 89 -3.21 -8.92 -0.68
N GLN A 90 -3.07 -7.66 -0.24
CA GLN A 90 -1.89 -6.85 -0.54
C GLN A 90 -0.61 -7.55 -0.06
N LEU A 91 -0.54 -7.94 1.21
CA LEU A 91 0.63 -8.59 1.79
C LEU A 91 0.96 -9.91 1.08
N ALA A 92 -0.06 -10.73 0.80
CA ALA A 92 0.12 -11.96 0.03
C ALA A 92 0.66 -11.67 -1.38
N SER A 93 0.12 -10.66 -2.07
CA SER A 93 0.56 -10.25 -3.39
C SER A 93 2.00 -9.74 -3.40
N GLU A 94 2.38 -8.91 -2.43
CA GLU A 94 3.75 -8.40 -2.28
C GLU A 94 4.75 -9.55 -2.04
N ILE A 95 4.42 -10.51 -1.18
CA ILE A 95 5.27 -11.67 -0.90
C ILE A 95 5.43 -12.57 -2.13
N VAL A 96 4.33 -12.87 -2.83
CA VAL A 96 4.34 -13.76 -3.99
C VAL A 96 5.03 -13.08 -5.19
N PHE A 97 4.64 -11.85 -5.51
CA PHE A 97 5.15 -11.15 -6.70
C PHE A 97 6.58 -10.64 -6.51
N SER A 98 7.03 -10.30 -5.30
CA SER A 98 8.44 -9.98 -5.07
C SER A 98 9.38 -11.17 -5.31
N ARG A 99 8.90 -12.39 -5.02
CA ARG A 99 9.66 -13.63 -5.25
C ARG A 99 9.59 -14.07 -6.71
N TRP A 100 8.45 -13.91 -7.36
CA TRP A 100 8.22 -14.43 -8.70
C TRP A 100 8.61 -13.48 -9.83
N LEU A 101 8.43 -12.17 -9.64
CA LEU A 101 8.66 -11.16 -10.67
C LEU A 101 9.95 -10.37 -10.37
N CYS A 102 9.86 -9.35 -9.52
CA CYS A 102 11.01 -8.58 -9.05
C CYS A 102 10.62 -7.77 -7.80
N LYS A 103 11.62 -7.30 -7.05
CA LYS A 103 11.35 -6.58 -5.79
C LYS A 103 10.70 -5.22 -6.00
N SER A 104 10.94 -4.57 -7.15
CA SER A 104 10.42 -3.24 -7.46
C SER A 104 8.91 -3.21 -7.69
N VAL A 105 8.32 -4.33 -8.10
CA VAL A 105 6.86 -4.49 -8.22
C VAL A 105 6.15 -4.26 -6.86
N VAL A 106 6.84 -4.53 -5.74
CA VAL A 106 6.29 -4.29 -4.39
C VAL A 106 5.95 -2.82 -4.17
N VAL A 107 6.76 -1.89 -4.67
CA VAL A 107 6.51 -0.45 -4.50
C VAL A 107 5.22 -0.05 -5.22
N ILE A 108 4.99 -0.63 -6.40
CA ILE A 108 3.82 -0.33 -7.23
C ILE A 108 2.56 -0.93 -6.60
N ILE A 109 2.60 -2.19 -6.17
CA ILE A 109 1.53 -2.84 -5.41
C ILE A 109 1.20 -2.01 -4.17
N GLY A 110 2.22 -1.70 -3.37
CA GLY A 110 2.07 -0.95 -2.13
C GLY A 110 1.41 0.40 -2.35
N THR A 111 1.74 1.10 -3.45
CA THR A 111 1.15 2.40 -3.79
C THR A 111 -0.32 2.26 -4.19
N ILE A 112 -0.64 1.36 -5.11
CA ILE A 112 -2.00 1.15 -5.62
C ILE A 112 -2.94 0.75 -4.48
N TYR A 113 -2.53 -0.22 -3.66
CA TYR A 113 -3.33 -0.68 -2.53
C TYR A 113 -3.43 0.36 -1.41
N THR A 114 -2.39 1.16 -1.17
CA THR A 114 -2.49 2.28 -0.21
C THR A 114 -3.51 3.31 -0.69
N GLY A 115 -3.52 3.67 -1.98
CA GLY A 115 -4.54 4.57 -2.54
C GLY A 115 -5.97 4.04 -2.36
N PHE A 116 -6.17 2.75 -2.64
CA PHE A 116 -7.48 2.12 -2.44
C PHE A 116 -7.90 2.09 -0.97
N ARG A 117 -6.97 1.85 -0.04
CA ARG A 117 -7.25 1.86 1.41
C ARG A 117 -7.63 3.24 1.92
N ILE A 118 -6.98 4.30 1.45
CA ILE A 118 -7.38 5.69 1.75
C ILE A 118 -8.83 5.90 1.32
N TRP A 119 -9.19 5.44 0.12
CA TRP A 119 -10.56 5.55 -0.38
C TRP A 119 -11.57 4.72 0.45
N GLN A 120 -11.21 3.49 0.83
CA GLN A 120 -12.03 2.65 1.71
C GLN A 120 -12.29 3.31 3.07
N LEU A 121 -11.24 3.83 3.71
CA LEU A 121 -11.32 4.50 5.00
C LEU A 121 -12.13 5.79 4.91
N TRP A 122 -11.87 6.63 3.90
CA TRP A 122 -12.64 7.85 3.67
C TRP A 122 -14.13 7.55 3.53
N SER A 123 -14.48 6.56 2.69
CA SER A 123 -15.86 6.14 2.51
C SER A 123 -16.45 5.49 3.76
N GLY A 124 -15.66 4.74 4.54
CA GLY A 124 -16.09 4.05 5.75
C GLY A 124 -16.40 5.03 6.89
N ILE A 125 -15.52 6.02 7.11
CA ILE A 125 -15.70 7.08 8.11
C ILE A 125 -17.01 7.84 7.89
N HIS A 126 -17.38 8.10 6.63
CA HIS A 126 -18.60 8.84 6.28
C HIS A 126 -19.84 7.94 6.08
N ALA A 127 -19.71 6.61 6.21
CA ALA A 127 -20.82 5.69 6.00
C ALA A 127 -21.81 5.61 7.17
N THR A 128 -21.38 6.01 8.37
CA THR A 128 -22.19 5.96 9.60
C THR A 128 -21.63 6.90 10.66
N ILE A 129 -22.34 7.01 11.79
CA ILE A 129 -21.90 7.78 12.95
C ILE A 129 -21.06 6.87 13.86
N TYR A 130 -19.88 7.36 14.23
CA TYR A 130 -18.97 6.71 15.17
C TYR A 130 -18.93 7.53 16.46
N SER A 131 -18.73 6.87 17.60
CA SER A 131 -18.34 7.62 18.80
C SER A 131 -16.92 8.18 18.62
N GLN A 132 -16.66 9.29 19.32
CA GLN A 132 -15.39 10.03 19.21
C GLN A 132 -14.12 9.18 19.29
N PRO A 133 -13.94 8.23 20.25
CA PRO A 133 -12.70 7.45 20.31
C PRO A 133 -12.47 6.60 19.05
N TRP A 134 -13.52 5.98 18.50
CA TRP A 134 -13.41 5.15 17.30
C TRP A 134 -13.17 5.99 16.05
N LEU A 135 -13.83 7.15 15.97
CA LEU A 135 -13.63 8.10 14.88
C LEU A 135 -12.19 8.60 14.84
N SER A 136 -11.63 8.99 15.99
CA SER A 136 -10.24 9.44 16.10
C SER A 136 -9.24 8.37 15.66
N LEU A 137 -9.47 7.10 16.04
CA LEU A 137 -8.63 5.99 15.59
C LEU A 137 -8.72 5.77 14.07
N LEU A 138 -9.91 5.86 13.48
CA LEU A 138 -10.06 5.75 12.02
C LEU A 138 -9.35 6.89 11.28
N TRP A 139 -9.43 8.12 11.79
CA TRP A 139 -8.68 9.25 11.24
C TRP A 139 -7.17 9.07 11.37
N LEU A 140 -6.69 8.55 12.50
CA LEU A 140 -5.29 8.20 12.68
C LEU A 140 -4.82 7.21 11.59
N VAL A 141 -5.59 6.16 11.34
CA VAL A 141 -5.28 5.18 10.28
C VAL A 141 -5.29 5.84 8.89
N LEU A 142 -6.26 6.72 8.62
CA LEU A 142 -6.34 7.44 7.35
C LEU A 142 -5.13 8.36 7.12
N ILE A 143 -4.80 9.20 8.09
CA ILE A 143 -3.64 10.12 8.04
C ILE A 143 -2.36 9.32 7.87
N PHE A 144 -2.23 8.19 8.57
CA PHE A 144 -1.10 7.30 8.42
C PHE A 144 -0.95 6.80 6.98
N TRP A 145 -2.02 6.37 6.31
CA TRP A 145 -1.92 5.94 4.92
C TRP A 145 -1.61 7.07 3.95
N ILE A 146 -2.09 8.28 4.21
CA ILE A 146 -1.70 9.46 3.43
C ILE A 146 -0.19 9.70 3.57
N ALA A 147 0.34 9.66 4.80
CA ALA A 147 1.78 9.74 5.04
C ALA A 147 2.54 8.59 4.37
N ASN A 148 1.96 7.39 4.34
CA ASN A 148 2.55 6.24 3.67
C ASN A 148 2.64 6.42 2.14
N ILE A 149 1.66 7.05 1.51
CA ILE A 149 1.78 7.43 0.08
C ILE A 149 2.93 8.41 -0.12
N VAL A 150 3.02 9.44 0.72
CA VAL A 150 4.12 10.42 0.61
C VAL A 150 5.46 9.71 0.70
N MET A 151 5.65 8.87 1.72
CA MET A 151 6.86 8.06 1.90
C MET A 151 7.17 7.21 0.66
N LEU A 152 6.19 6.49 0.12
CA LEU A 152 6.36 5.65 -1.08
C LEU A 152 6.79 6.50 -2.29
N LEU A 153 6.17 7.65 -2.51
CA LEU A 153 6.48 8.54 -3.62
C LEU A 153 7.86 9.21 -3.47
N THR A 154 8.26 9.58 -2.25
CA THR A 154 9.51 10.33 -2.02
C THR A 154 10.74 9.45 -1.82
N MET A 155 10.56 8.20 -1.39
CA MET A 155 11.69 7.29 -1.09
C MET A 155 11.68 6.05 -1.98
N ALA A 156 10.55 5.36 -2.07
CA ALA A 156 10.49 4.07 -2.75
C ALA A 156 10.49 4.21 -4.27
N PHE A 157 9.76 5.18 -4.83
CA PHE A 157 9.75 5.44 -6.28
C PHE A 157 11.13 5.87 -6.82
N PRO A 158 11.86 6.82 -6.22
CA PRO A 158 13.20 7.16 -6.68
C PRO A 158 14.17 5.96 -6.66
N SER A 159 14.01 5.04 -5.71
CA SER A 159 14.90 3.87 -5.57
C SER A 159 14.76 2.83 -6.68
N ILE A 160 13.67 2.87 -7.46
CA ILE A 160 13.41 1.95 -8.57
C ILE A 160 13.76 2.54 -9.94
N PHE A 161 13.97 3.85 -10.06
CA PHE A 161 14.45 4.44 -11.32
C PHE A 161 15.97 4.30 -11.45
N PRO A 162 16.50 4.13 -12.68
CA PRO A 162 17.93 4.24 -12.94
C PRO A 162 18.40 5.63 -12.54
N GLU A 163 19.59 5.71 -11.95
CA GLU A 163 20.27 7.01 -11.83
C GLU A 163 20.45 7.54 -13.25
N SER A 164 19.98 8.77 -13.51
CA SER A 164 20.37 9.45 -14.73
C SER A 164 21.89 9.54 -14.71
N GLU A 165 22.56 8.95 -15.69
CA GLU A 165 23.95 9.27 -15.97
C GLU A 165 24.03 10.78 -16.17
N THR A 166 24.34 11.52 -15.11
CA THR A 166 24.84 12.88 -15.22
C THR A 166 26.18 12.75 -15.90
N GLY A 167 26.17 12.91 -17.22
CA GLY A 167 27.35 13.01 -18.04
C GLY A 167 28.31 14.02 -17.44
N THR A 168 29.48 13.55 -17.04
CA THR A 168 30.70 14.36 -17.02
C THR A 168 31.81 13.48 -17.59
N HIS A 169 31.63 13.10 -18.86
CA HIS A 169 32.75 13.01 -19.78
C HIS A 169 33.00 14.42 -20.32
N ALA A 170 33.93 15.12 -19.67
CA ALA A 170 34.65 16.29 -20.14
C ALA A 170 35.82 16.46 -19.15
N ASP A 171 37.11 16.42 -19.51
CA ASP A 171 37.80 16.35 -20.78
C ASP A 171 39.17 15.70 -20.54
N VAL A 172 39.73 15.17 -21.62
CA VAL A 172 41.14 14.76 -21.80
C VAL A 172 42.07 15.97 -21.65
#